data_AF-A0A356UDA0-F1
#
_entry.id   AF-A0A356UDA0-F1
#
_cell.length_a   1.000
_cell.length_b   1.000
_cell.length_c   1.000
_cell.angle_alpha   90.00
_cell.angle_beta   90.00
_cell.angle_gamma   90.00
#
_symmetry.space_group_name_H-M   'P 1'
#
loop_
_entity.id
_entity.type
_entity.pdbx_description
1 polymer ?
#
loop_
_entity_poly.entity_id
_entity_poly.type
_entity_poly.pdbx_seq_one_letter_code
_entity_poly.pdbx_strand_id
1 'polypeptide(L)'
;KLPLEEVLRVLGEMEITTLLVEGGGEINGSLIEKGLIDKVYWFIAPKIVGGRESPTPVGGRGILHLKDALPVNLMEIQRFDEDIAITGYIGGLRTEVRGRISEG
;
A
#
# COMPACT_ATOMS: atom_id res chain seq x y z
N LYS A 1 9.16 5.15 17.39
CA LYS A 1 8.60 4.82 16.05
C LYS A 1 8.53 6.12 15.26
N LEU A 2 8.88 6.12 13.97
CA LEU A 2 8.83 7.32 13.12
C LEU A 2 7.38 7.80 12.97
N PRO A 3 7.07 9.10 13.17
CA PRO A 3 5.71 9.62 13.01
C PRO A 3 5.37 9.77 11.51
N LEU A 4 4.90 8.69 10.88
CA LEU A 4 4.66 8.65 9.43
C LEU A 4 3.77 9.78 8.92
N GLU A 5 2.74 10.16 9.65
CA GLU A 5 1.84 11.28 9.27
C GLU A 5 2.57 12.63 9.22
N GLU A 6 3.51 12.86 10.14
CA GLU A 6 4.33 14.07 10.15
C GLU A 6 5.34 14.06 9.01
N VAL A 7 5.94 12.91 8.71
CA VAL A 7 6.81 12.75 7.54
C VAL A 7 6.04 13.07 6.26
N LEU A 8 4.85 12.51 6.08
CA LEU A 8 4.00 12.77 4.91
C LEU A 8 3.58 14.25 4.83
N ARG A 9 3.30 14.90 5.96
CA ARG A 9 3.00 16.34 6.01
C ARG A 9 4.17 17.17 5.50
N VAL A 10 5.38 16.92 6.02
CA VAL A 10 6.60 17.65 5.61
C VAL A 10 6.89 17.43 4.14
N LEU A 11 6.74 16.19 3.64
CA LEU A 11 6.90 15.90 2.21
C LEU A 11 5.87 16.66 1.36
N GLY A 12 4.62 16.78 1.83
CA GLY A 12 3.59 17.58 1.17
C GLY A 12 3.92 19.08 1.13
N GLU A 13 4.50 19.63 2.21
CA GLU A 13 5.01 21.02 2.25
C GLU A 13 6.16 21.25 1.26
N MET A 14 6.89 20.18 0.90
CA MET A 14 7.94 20.18 -0.12
C MET A 14 7.42 19.89 -1.54
N GLU A 15 6.09 19.92 -1.74
CA GLU A 15 5.42 19.61 -3.02
C GLU A 15 5.65 18.17 -3.52
N ILE A 16 6.07 17.25 -2.64
CA ILE A 16 6.21 15.83 -2.95
C ILE A 16 4.84 15.17 -2.77
N THR A 17 4.15 14.95 -3.89
CA THR A 17 2.77 14.45 -3.93
C THR A 17 2.65 12.95 -4.18
N THR A 18 3.74 12.29 -4.58
CA THR A 18 3.81 10.85 -4.82
C THR A 18 5.04 10.28 -4.14
N LEU A 19 4.85 9.22 -3.36
CA LEU A 19 5.92 8.51 -2.66
C LEU A 19 5.88 7.03 -3.02
N LEU A 20 7.01 6.49 -3.44
CA LEU A 20 7.22 5.05 -3.51
C LEU A 20 7.83 4.58 -2.20
N VAL A 21 7.17 3.63 -1.53
CA VAL A 21 7.67 3.02 -0.30
C VAL A 21 8.05 1.57 -0.56
N GLU A 22 9.34 1.28 -0.48
CA GLU A 22 9.92 -0.07 -0.66
C GLU A 22 10.34 -0.74 0.67
N GLY A 23 9.82 -0.24 1.79
CA GLY A 23 10.17 -0.73 3.12
C GLY A 23 9.84 -2.21 3.33
N GLY A 24 10.42 -2.79 4.40
CA GLY A 24 10.09 -4.14 4.83
C GLY A 24 8.69 -4.25 5.47
N GLY A 25 8.29 -5.47 5.82
CA GLY A 25 6.94 -5.80 6.31
C GLY A 25 6.42 -4.89 7.44
N GLU A 26 7.27 -4.47 8.38
CA GLU A 26 6.85 -3.58 9.48
C GLU A 26 6.45 -2.16 9.01
N ILE A 27 7.18 -1.59 8.05
CA ILE A 27 6.84 -0.28 7.47
C ILE A 27 5.54 -0.39 6.67
N ASN A 28 5.42 -1.42 5.83
CA ASN A 28 4.23 -1.68 5.03
C ASN A 28 3.00 -1.90 5.93
N GLY A 29 3.14 -2.70 6.98
CA GLY A 29 2.09 -2.92 7.99
C GLY A 29 1.69 -1.62 8.68
N SER A 30 2.65 -0.79 9.10
CA SER A 30 2.35 0.48 9.76
C SER A 30 1.62 1.48 8.85
N LEU A 31 1.90 1.50 7.54
CA LEU A 31 1.20 2.35 6.58
C LEU A 31 -0.23 1.85 6.33
N ILE A 32 -0.40 0.53 6.22
CA ILE A 32 -1.71 -0.12 6.07
C ILE A 32 -2.59 0.14 7.29
N GLU A 33 -2.08 -0.08 8.51
CA GLU A 33 -2.82 0.14 9.75
C GLU A 33 -3.29 1.59 9.92
N LYS A 34 -2.59 2.55 9.29
CA LYS A 34 -2.92 3.98 9.32
C LYS A 34 -3.74 4.47 8.13
N GLY A 35 -4.03 3.60 7.15
CA GLY A 35 -4.77 3.99 5.94
C GLY A 35 -4.00 4.98 5.06
N LEU A 36 -2.67 4.90 5.02
CA LEU A 36 -1.78 5.82 4.31
C LEU A 36 -1.30 5.27 2.96
N ILE A 37 -1.99 4.28 2.39
CA ILE A 37 -1.64 3.68 1.10
C ILE A 37 -2.79 3.85 0.12
N ASP A 38 -2.47 4.36 -1.07
CA ASP A 38 -3.41 4.44 -2.19
C ASP A 38 -3.26 3.28 -3.17
N LYS A 39 -2.02 2.83 -3.44
CA LYS A 39 -1.70 1.80 -4.45
C LYS A 39 -0.65 0.81 -3.94
N VAL A 40 -0.81 -0.46 -4.29
CA VAL A 40 0.15 -1.53 -4.01
C VAL A 40 0.81 -2.04 -5.29
N TYR A 41 2.07 -2.48 -5.15
CA TYR A 41 2.84 -3.19 -6.14
C TYR A 41 3.44 -4.44 -5.48
N TRP A 42 3.09 -5.62 -5.98
CA TRP A 42 3.65 -6.89 -5.51
C TRP A 42 4.44 -7.53 -6.65
N PHE A 43 5.72 -7.75 -6.41
CA PHE A 43 6.60 -8.50 -7.32
C PHE A 43 6.79 -9.91 -6.77
N ILE A 44 6.42 -10.91 -7.56
CA ILE A 44 6.42 -12.32 -7.17
C ILE A 44 7.33 -13.08 -8.14
N ALA A 45 8.42 -13.62 -7.61
CA ALA A 45 9.31 -14.52 -8.33
C ALA A 45 8.87 -15.98 -8.18
N PRO A 46 9.18 -16.88 -9.14
CA PRO A 46 8.83 -18.30 -9.07
C PRO A 46 9.79 -19.07 -8.15
N LYS A 47 9.94 -18.61 -6.90
CA LYS A 47 10.89 -19.12 -5.91
C LYS A 47 10.17 -19.40 -4.59
N ILE A 48 10.51 -20.52 -3.95
CA ILE A 48 9.93 -20.95 -2.67
C ILE A 48 11.01 -20.90 -1.60
N VAL A 49 10.83 -20.04 -0.60
CA VAL A 49 11.78 -19.89 0.52
C VAL A 49 11.33 -20.69 1.75
N GLY A 50 10.03 -20.68 2.06
CA GLY A 50 9.49 -21.28 3.28
C GLY A 50 9.95 -20.55 4.55
N GLY A 51 9.74 -21.19 5.71
CA GLY A 51 10.16 -20.69 7.03
C GLY A 51 9.05 -19.95 7.79
N ARG A 52 8.73 -20.44 9.00
CA ARG A 52 7.70 -19.86 9.88
C ARG A 52 8.02 -18.43 10.32
N GLU A 53 9.30 -18.11 10.43
CA GLU A 53 9.81 -16.82 10.92
C GLU A 53 10.36 -15.96 9.77
N SER A 54 10.20 -16.40 8.52
CA SER A 54 10.63 -15.64 7.35
C SER A 54 9.82 -14.34 7.24
N PRO A 55 10.46 -13.23 6.82
CA PRO A 55 9.76 -11.96 6.63
C PRO A 55 8.60 -12.08 5.65
N THR A 56 7.46 -11.49 6.00
CA THR A 56 6.29 -11.37 5.13
C THR A 56 6.27 -10.00 4.45
N PRO A 57 5.58 -9.85 3.30
CA PRO A 57 5.45 -8.54 2.62
C PRO A 57 4.74 -7.48 3.46
N VAL A 58 3.84 -7.91 4.36
CA VAL A 58 3.12 -7.07 5.32
C VAL A 58 3.27 -7.71 6.71
N GLY A 59 3.88 -6.96 7.62
CA GLY A 59 4.04 -7.31 9.04
C GLY A 59 3.07 -6.51 9.91
N GLY A 60 3.44 -6.27 11.18
CA GLY A 60 2.59 -5.59 12.15
C GLY A 60 1.60 -6.52 12.85
N ARG A 61 0.53 -5.96 13.41
CA ARG A 61 -0.43 -6.72 14.24
C ARG A 61 -1.31 -7.65 13.41
N GLY A 62 -1.49 -7.34 12.13
CA GLY A 62 -2.42 -8.05 11.25
C GLY A 62 -3.88 -7.82 11.60
N ILE A 63 -4.75 -8.58 10.94
CA ILE A 63 -6.20 -8.58 11.17
C ILE A 63 -6.63 -9.89 11.82
N LEU A 64 -7.70 -9.85 12.62
CA LEU A 64 -8.24 -11.05 13.26
C LEU A 64 -9.28 -11.77 12.37
N HIS A 65 -10.08 -11.01 11.61
CA HIS A 65 -11.12 -11.56 10.74
C HIS A 65 -10.92 -11.12 9.30
N LEU A 66 -11.20 -12.03 8.36
CA LEU A 66 -11.05 -11.76 6.92
C LEU A 66 -11.93 -10.60 6.43
N LYS A 67 -13.10 -10.39 7.04
CA LYS A 67 -13.99 -9.26 6.72
C LYS A 67 -13.35 -7.88 6.98
N ASP A 68 -12.31 -7.83 7.83
CA ASP A 68 -11.58 -6.62 8.17
C ASP A 68 -10.38 -6.40 7.21
N ALA A 69 -10.19 -7.27 6.21
CA ALA A 69 -9.14 -7.15 5.21
C ALA A 69 -9.43 -5.99 4.24
N LEU A 70 -8.38 -5.27 3.85
CA LEU A 70 -8.48 -4.24 2.82
C LEU A 70 -8.60 -4.88 1.43
N PRO A 71 -9.66 -4.60 0.67
CA PRO A 71 -9.76 -5.06 -0.72
C PRO A 71 -8.81 -4.27 -1.61
N VAL A 72 -8.22 -4.97 -2.58
CA VAL A 72 -7.45 -4.36 -3.68
C VAL A 72 -8.32 -4.33 -4.93
N ASN A 73 -8.51 -3.14 -5.49
CA ASN A 73 -9.37 -2.88 -6.64
C ASN A 73 -8.54 -2.50 -7.87
N LEU A 74 -9.17 -2.54 -9.05
CA LEU A 74 -8.56 -2.15 -10.32
C LEU A 74 -7.22 -2.86 -10.54
N MET A 75 -7.20 -4.17 -10.30
CA MET A 75 -5.96 -4.94 -10.35
C MET A 75 -5.48 -5.12 -11.78
N GLU A 76 -4.16 -4.99 -11.96
CA GLU A 76 -3.44 -5.29 -13.18
C GLU A 76 -2.35 -6.31 -12.89
N ILE A 77 -2.15 -7.25 -13.82
CA ILE A 77 -1.09 -8.25 -13.75
C ILE A 77 -0.20 -8.10 -14.98
N GLN A 78 1.09 -7.88 -14.74
CA GLN A 78 2.11 -7.78 -15.77
C GLN A 78 3.20 -8.82 -15.52
N ARG A 79 3.72 -9.43 -16.60
CA ARG A 79 4.81 -10.40 -16.51
C ARG A 79 6.13 -9.72 -16.88
N PHE A 80 7.15 -9.92 -16.05
CA PHE A 80 8.52 -9.46 -16.28
C PHE A 80 9.44 -10.68 -16.26
N ASP A 81 9.81 -11.18 -17.44
CA ASP A 81 10.55 -12.43 -17.61
C ASP A 81 9.88 -13.62 -16.92
N GLU A 82 10.44 -14.11 -15.82
CA GLU A 82 9.90 -15.19 -14.99
C GLU A 82 9.05 -14.69 -13.81
N ASP A 83 9.12 -13.41 -13.51
CA ASP A 83 8.43 -12.76 -12.40
C ASP A 83 7.08 -12.16 -12.82
N ILE A 84 6.21 -11.94 -11.85
CA ILE A 84 4.91 -11.31 -12.03
C ILE A 84 4.81 -10.07 -11.13
N ALA A 85 4.40 -8.95 -11.71
CA ALA A 85 3.94 -7.78 -10.97
C ALA A 85 2.42 -7.77 -10.90
N ILE A 86 1.88 -7.68 -9.69
CA ILE A 86 0.46 -7.42 -9.43
C ILE A 86 0.35 -6.02 -8.86
N THR A 87 -0.46 -5.17 -9.47
CA THR A 87 -0.69 -3.80 -8.99
C THR A 87 -2.16 -3.56 -8.77
N GLY A 88 -2.51 -2.64 -7.88
CA GLY A 88 -3.91 -2.28 -7.65
C GLY A 88 -4.07 -1.21 -6.58
N TYR A 89 -5.28 -0.68 -6.45
CA TYR A 89 -5.61 0.43 -5.55
C TYR A 89 -6.32 -0.06 -4.29
N ILE A 90 -6.01 0.57 -3.15
CA ILE A 90 -6.66 0.30 -1.87
C ILE A 90 -7.91 1.17 -1.74
N GLY A 91 -9.06 0.55 -1.47
CA GLY A 91 -10.35 1.25 -1.38
C GLY A 91 -10.94 1.60 -2.76
N GLY A 92 -12.25 1.84 -2.81
CA GLY A 92 -12.89 2.39 -4.02
C GLY A 92 -12.45 3.85 -4.22
N LEU A 93 -12.46 4.33 -5.47
CA LEU A 93 -12.22 5.76 -5.77
C LEU A 93 -12.90 6.63 -4.72
N ARG A 94 -12.13 7.44 -3.98
CA ARG A 94 -12.66 8.46 -3.08
C ARG A 94 -13.61 9.35 -3.89
N THR A 95 -14.90 9.05 -3.84
CA THR A 95 -15.94 9.72 -4.64
C THR A 95 -16.37 11.03 -3.98
N GLU A 96 -15.45 11.75 -3.32
CA GLU A 96 -15.78 12.96 -2.55
C GLU A 96 -15.00 14.22 -2.97
N VAL A 97 -14.12 14.14 -3.97
CA VAL A 97 -13.44 15.36 -4.49
C VAL A 97 -14.21 16.02 -5.65
N ARG A 98 -15.21 15.35 -6.23
CA ARG A 98 -15.94 15.87 -7.41
C ARG A 98 -17.09 16.85 -7.09
N GLY A 99 -17.33 17.17 -5.81
CA GLY A 99 -18.45 18.01 -5.36
C GLY A 99 -18.11 19.39 -4.82
N ARG A 100 -16.84 19.84 -4.88
CA ARG A 100 -16.43 21.15 -4.33
C ARG A 100 -15.79 22.12 -5.33
N ILE A 101 -15.91 21.83 -6.63
CA ILE A 101 -15.54 22.75 -7.72
C ILE A 101 -16.72 22.89 -8.69
N SER A 102 -17.84 23.34 -8.15
CA SER A 102 -18.95 23.90 -8.91
C SER A 102 -19.66 24.92 -8.03
N GLU A 103 -18.90 25.89 -7.53
CA GLU A 103 -19.38 27.19 -7.03
C GLU A 103 -18.13 28.06 -6.84
N GLY A 104 -17.82 28.80 -7.90
CA GLY A 104 -16.71 29.74 -8.04
C GLY A 104 -16.84 30.40 -9.41
#